data_AF-A0A2B4RHZ9-F1
#
_entry.id   AF-A0A2B4RHZ9-F1
#
_cell.length_a   1.000
_cell.length_b   1.000
_cell.length_c   1.000
_cell.angle_alpha   90.00
_cell.angle_beta   90.00
_cell.angle_gamma   90.00
#
_symmetry.space_group_name_H-M   'P 1'
#
loop_
_entity.id
_entity.type
_entity.pdbx_description
1 polymer ?
#
loop_
_entity_poly.entity_id
_entity_poly.type
_entity_poly.pdbx_seq_one_letter_code
_entity_poly.pdbx_strand_id
1 'polypeptide(L)'
;MATLTATSRLKPVDKGGGVLKYQLPFVLKKFVIEWVRDLSIDDRAAFRFMCRYDVPESRLSENIERDGNIFKLVEFLIQDGRLSVKDVSYLKRFLPTIGREDWLQRLEKVELRMFIGNIVEDYVKLKAFARQDGGASDAACCCDIVVALLVETKTRNKCLIEEILGHLSAVDGADDGIDSDIVDGVFLRICNKIMSSHRSWFGLVACLVIIVGLYGSYSRYLGTPVDVALDGYYVCAFSGTKTSQLLAEWILENGGRETFQKFVRLQRRELDSGSDISEVLSEMRRILQNCVAI
;
A
#
# COMPACT_ATOMS: atom_id res chain seq x y z
N MET A 1 -10.36 14.91 22.49
CA MET A 1 -9.59 13.77 21.96
C MET A 1 -10.52 12.96 21.07
N ALA A 2 -10.39 13.08 19.75
CA ALA A 2 -11.14 12.28 18.79
C ALA A 2 -10.25 11.14 18.31
N THR A 3 -10.54 9.91 18.73
CA THR A 3 -9.97 8.68 18.19
C THR A 3 -10.44 8.54 16.75
N LEU A 4 -9.62 9.00 15.81
CA LEU A 4 -9.84 8.82 14.37
C LEU A 4 -9.51 7.36 14.01
N THR A 5 -10.57 6.59 13.82
CA THR A 5 -10.59 5.19 13.41
C THR A 5 -9.83 5.03 12.10
N ALA A 6 -8.65 4.41 12.14
CA ALA A 6 -8.04 3.82 10.96
C ALA A 6 -8.98 2.69 10.50
N THR A 7 -9.70 2.90 9.40
CA THR A 7 -10.60 1.88 8.85
C THR A 7 -9.76 0.69 8.39
N SER A 8 -9.91 -0.43 9.10
CA SER A 8 -9.27 -1.70 8.76
C SER A 8 -10.16 -2.41 7.74
N ARG A 9 -9.81 -2.25 6.46
CA ARG A 9 -10.52 -2.91 5.38
C ARG A 9 -9.52 -3.56 4.42
N LEU A 10 -9.22 -4.84 4.64
CA LEU A 10 -8.77 -5.76 3.58
C LEU A 10 -9.90 -6.00 2.56
N LYS A 11 -11.13 -5.60 2.88
CA LYS A 11 -12.23 -5.46 1.93
C LYS A 11 -12.10 -4.15 1.13
N PRO A 12 -12.40 -4.17 -0.18
CA PRO A 12 -12.40 -2.95 -0.99
C PRO A 12 -13.44 -1.91 -0.51
N VAL A 13 -13.18 -0.61 -0.69
CA VAL A 13 -14.08 0.49 -0.28
C VAL A 13 -15.32 0.52 -1.19
N ASP A 14 -16.51 0.67 -0.62
CA ASP A 14 -17.76 0.80 -1.39
C ASP A 14 -17.73 2.02 -2.31
N LYS A 15 -18.22 1.86 -3.56
CA LYS A 15 -18.25 2.93 -4.56
C LYS A 15 -19.37 3.93 -4.27
N GLY A 16 -19.17 4.79 -3.28
CA GLY A 16 -19.91 6.05 -3.18
C GLY A 16 -19.51 6.96 -4.35
N GLY A 17 -20.49 7.40 -5.15
CA GLY A 17 -20.33 8.09 -6.45
C GLY A 17 -19.52 9.38 -6.43
N GLY A 18 -18.20 9.27 -6.40
CA GLY A 18 -17.25 10.34 -6.66
C GLY A 18 -16.10 9.81 -7.51
N VAL A 19 -15.66 10.61 -8.49
CA VAL A 19 -14.54 10.27 -9.39
C VAL A 19 -13.27 10.09 -8.54
N LEU A 20 -12.87 8.85 -8.26
CA LEU A 20 -11.70 8.50 -7.44
C LEU A 20 -10.35 8.96 -8.02
N LYS A 21 -10.32 9.51 -9.25
CA LYS A 21 -9.12 10.05 -9.94
C LYS A 21 -8.36 11.11 -9.12
N TYR A 22 -8.98 11.72 -8.11
CA TYR A 22 -8.39 12.74 -7.25
C TYR A 22 -8.25 12.33 -5.77
N GLN A 23 -8.49 11.06 -5.42
CA GLN A 23 -8.41 10.64 -4.03
C GLN A 23 -6.99 10.24 -3.65
N LEU A 24 -6.31 11.15 -2.93
CA LEU A 24 -5.14 10.77 -2.15
C LEU A 24 -5.52 9.65 -1.14
N PRO A 25 -4.65 8.65 -0.96
CA PRO A 25 -4.80 7.65 0.08
C PRO A 25 -4.93 8.32 1.45
N PHE A 26 -5.73 7.72 2.33
CA PHE A 26 -5.97 8.26 3.68
C PHE A 26 -4.67 8.53 4.44
N VAL A 27 -3.67 7.66 4.27
CA VAL A 27 -2.36 7.83 4.90
C VAL A 27 -1.64 9.12 4.47
N LEU A 28 -1.73 9.50 3.19
CA LEU A 28 -1.13 10.73 2.67
C LEU A 28 -1.98 11.95 3.03
N LYS A 29 -3.32 11.84 3.00
CA LYS A 29 -4.21 12.90 3.51
C LYS A 29 -3.92 13.24 4.97
N LYS A 30 -3.82 12.21 5.81
CA LYS A 30 -3.51 12.36 7.23
C LYS A 30 -2.15 13.04 7.42
N PHE A 31 -1.14 12.56 6.70
CA PHE A 31 0.19 13.19 6.72
C PHE A 31 0.12 14.68 6.38
N VAL A 32 -0.53 15.04 5.27
CA VAL A 32 -0.65 16.45 4.83
C VAL A 32 -1.38 17.30 5.88
N ILE A 33 -2.47 16.80 6.45
CA ILE A 33 -3.23 17.53 7.49
C ILE A 33 -2.37 17.80 8.71
N GLU A 34 -1.67 16.79 9.21
CA GLU A 34 -0.83 16.94 10.40
C GLU A 34 0.39 17.82 10.12
N TRP A 35 1.01 17.66 8.94
CA TRP A 35 2.14 18.46 8.51
C TRP A 35 1.78 19.94 8.39
N VAL A 36 0.71 20.29 7.66
CA VAL A 36 0.29 21.69 7.47
C VAL A 36 -0.01 22.37 8.81
N ARG A 37 -0.67 21.67 9.73
CA ARG A 37 -0.98 22.19 11.07
C ARG A 37 0.25 22.49 11.92
N ASP A 38 1.35 21.79 11.64
CA ASP A 38 2.60 21.85 12.40
C ASP A 38 3.65 22.78 11.75
N LEU A 39 3.32 23.40 10.60
CA LEU A 39 4.20 24.37 9.96
C LEU A 39 4.19 25.72 10.68
N SER A 40 5.38 26.24 10.97
CA SER A 40 5.57 27.62 11.42
C SER A 40 5.24 28.63 10.32
N ILE A 41 5.16 29.91 10.66
CA ILE A 41 4.93 30.96 9.65
C ILE A 41 6.06 31.03 8.62
N ASP A 42 7.30 30.79 9.05
CA ASP A 42 8.48 30.79 8.19
C ASP A 42 8.48 29.55 7.28
N ASP A 43 8.11 28.38 7.79
CA ASP A 43 7.96 27.17 6.99
C ASP A 43 6.90 27.33 5.90
N ARG A 44 5.77 27.98 6.24
CA ARG A 44 4.69 28.28 5.30
C ARG A 44 5.13 29.25 4.21
N ALA A 45 5.91 30.26 4.58
CA ALA A 45 6.50 31.20 3.64
C ALA A 45 7.49 30.50 2.70
N ALA A 46 8.36 29.63 3.23
CA ALA A 46 9.29 28.82 2.46
C ALA A 46 8.57 27.86 1.51
N PHE A 47 7.50 27.21 1.97
CA PHE A 47 6.69 26.34 1.12
C PHE A 47 6.05 27.11 -0.05
N ARG A 48 5.44 28.27 0.24
CA ARG A 48 4.89 29.17 -0.78
C ARG A 48 5.97 29.61 -1.77
N PHE A 49 7.17 29.96 -1.29
CA PHE A 49 8.28 30.35 -2.15
C PHE A 49 8.70 29.21 -3.08
N MET A 50 8.80 27.98 -2.56
CA MET A 50 9.11 26.81 -3.38
C MET A 50 8.05 26.56 -4.45
N CYS A 51 6.76 26.74 -4.12
CA CYS A 51 5.65 26.62 -5.05
C CYS A 51 5.66 27.68 -6.18
N ARG A 52 6.49 28.72 -6.12
CA ARG A 52 6.50 29.81 -7.12
C ARG A 52 6.79 29.36 -8.54
N TYR A 53 7.54 28.28 -8.71
CA TYR A 53 7.93 27.78 -10.02
C TYR A 53 6.94 26.78 -10.61
N ASP A 54 6.04 26.25 -9.79
CA ASP A 54 5.10 25.18 -10.16
C ASP A 54 3.64 25.62 -10.05
N VAL A 55 3.34 26.72 -9.35
CA VAL A 55 1.98 27.21 -9.10
C VAL A 55 1.81 28.63 -9.67
N PRO A 56 0.70 28.93 -10.38
CA PRO A 56 0.42 30.27 -10.87
C PRO A 56 0.41 31.33 -9.76
N GLU A 57 0.97 32.52 -10.05
CA GLU A 57 1.10 33.62 -9.07
C GLU A 57 -0.25 34.06 -8.46
N SER A 58 -1.34 33.93 -9.21
CA SER A 58 -2.71 34.19 -8.74
C SER A 58 -3.16 33.29 -7.59
N ARG A 59 -2.59 32.09 -7.46
CA ARG A 59 -2.87 31.15 -6.36
C ARG A 59 -1.88 31.26 -5.21
N LEU A 60 -0.77 31.95 -5.44
CA LEU A 60 0.26 32.19 -4.43
C LEU A 60 -0.04 33.43 -3.61
N SER A 61 -0.85 34.38 -4.09
CA SER A 61 -1.12 35.66 -3.39
C SER A 61 -1.93 35.53 -2.09
N GLU A 62 -2.48 34.36 -1.78
CA GLU A 62 -3.33 34.13 -0.61
C GLU A 62 -2.54 34.17 0.72
N ASN A 63 -3.24 34.49 1.82
CA ASN A 63 -2.63 34.60 3.17
C ASN A 63 -2.09 33.23 3.64
N ILE A 64 -0.79 33.13 3.89
CA ILE A 64 -0.11 31.89 4.32
C ILE A 64 -0.40 31.47 5.76
N GLU A 65 -0.91 32.37 6.61
CA GLU A 65 -1.25 32.08 8.01
C GLU A 65 -2.42 31.10 8.14
N ARG A 66 -3.24 30.95 7.10
CA ARG A 66 -4.41 30.05 7.12
C ARG A 66 -4.05 28.68 6.53
N ASP A 67 -4.29 27.63 7.31
CA ASP A 67 -4.13 26.23 6.87
C ASP A 67 -4.82 25.95 5.53
N GLY A 68 -6.03 26.51 5.35
CA GLY A 68 -6.81 26.36 4.12
C GLY A 68 -6.05 26.79 2.85
N ASN A 69 -5.21 27.82 2.94
CA ASN A 69 -4.47 28.31 1.79
C ASN A 69 -3.26 27.44 1.49
N ILE A 70 -2.62 26.86 2.52
CA ILE A 70 -1.58 25.83 2.32
C ILE A 70 -2.19 24.55 1.73
N PHE A 71 -3.38 24.13 2.19
CA PHE A 71 -4.07 22.98 1.60
C PHE A 71 -4.39 23.19 0.12
N LYS A 72 -4.82 24.38 -0.31
CA LYS A 72 -5.03 24.69 -1.74
C LYS A 72 -3.76 24.57 -2.57
N LEU A 73 -2.60 24.96 -2.03
CA LEU A 73 -1.33 24.76 -2.72
C LEU A 73 -1.02 23.27 -2.89
N VAL A 74 -1.24 22.46 -1.84
CA VAL A 74 -1.09 21.00 -1.93
C VAL A 74 -2.06 20.39 -2.94
N GLU A 75 -3.33 20.81 -2.95
CA GLU A 75 -4.31 20.39 -3.95
C GLU A 75 -3.86 20.73 -5.37
N PHE A 76 -3.28 21.91 -5.58
CA PHE A 76 -2.74 22.28 -6.89
C PHE A 76 -1.59 21.36 -7.30
N LEU A 77 -0.64 21.09 -6.40
CA LEU A 77 0.47 20.17 -6.67
C LEU A 77 -0.04 18.76 -7.05
N ILE A 78 -1.17 18.34 -6.49
CA ILE A 78 -1.81 17.06 -6.84
C ILE A 78 -2.44 17.12 -8.23
N GLN A 79 -3.17 18.20 -8.54
CA GLN A 79 -3.80 18.40 -9.84
C GLN A 79 -2.77 18.51 -10.98
N ASP A 80 -1.62 19.11 -10.70
CA ASP A 80 -0.49 19.25 -11.63
C ASP A 80 0.39 17.98 -11.71
N GLY A 81 0.09 16.95 -10.92
CA GLY A 81 0.84 15.69 -10.90
C GLY A 81 2.21 15.77 -10.22
N ARG A 82 2.55 16.89 -9.58
CA ARG A 82 3.78 17.08 -8.77
C ARG A 82 3.75 16.33 -7.45
N LEU A 83 2.55 15.99 -6.97
CA LEU A 83 2.32 15.15 -5.80
C LEU A 83 1.28 14.09 -6.15
N SER A 84 1.61 12.82 -5.97
CA SER A 84 0.68 11.74 -6.30
C SER A 84 0.86 10.54 -5.38
N VAL A 85 0.02 9.53 -5.57
CA VAL A 85 0.11 8.24 -4.85
C VAL A 85 1.37 7.44 -5.20
N LYS A 86 2.07 7.83 -6.28
CA LYS A 86 3.31 7.20 -6.75
C LYS A 86 4.54 8.07 -6.51
N ASP A 87 4.35 9.37 -6.29
CA ASP A 87 5.44 10.33 -6.22
C ASP A 87 5.19 11.41 -5.15
N VAL A 88 6.04 11.41 -4.13
CA VAL A 88 6.09 12.44 -3.07
C VAL A 88 7.39 13.23 -3.08
N SER A 89 8.15 13.16 -4.19
CA SER A 89 9.47 13.78 -4.34
C SER A 89 9.44 15.29 -4.13
N TYR A 90 8.31 15.95 -4.42
CA TYR A 90 8.13 17.36 -4.14
C TYR A 90 8.33 17.66 -2.64
N LEU A 91 7.63 16.94 -1.77
CA LEU A 91 7.73 17.11 -0.32
C LEU A 91 9.08 16.62 0.21
N LYS A 92 9.65 15.55 -0.35
CA LYS A 92 11.00 15.07 0.02
C LYS A 92 12.10 16.10 -0.26
N ARG A 93 11.96 16.90 -1.32
CA ARG A 93 12.89 18.01 -1.61
C ARG A 93 12.64 19.21 -0.72
N PHE A 94 11.38 19.46 -0.35
CA PHE A 94 11.00 20.60 0.50
C PHE A 94 11.44 20.43 1.96
N LEU A 95 11.09 19.32 2.60
CA LEU A 95 11.25 19.16 4.05
C LEU A 95 12.68 19.38 4.57
N PRO A 96 13.75 18.91 3.89
CA PRO A 96 15.13 19.22 4.29
C PRO A 96 15.47 20.71 4.22
N THR A 97 14.85 21.46 3.29
CA THR A 97 15.17 22.90 3.10
C THR A 97 14.71 23.77 4.26
N ILE A 98 13.79 23.27 5.07
CA ILE A 98 13.29 23.92 6.30
C ILE A 98 13.72 23.18 7.58
N GLY A 99 14.67 22.25 7.49
CA GLY A 99 15.17 21.49 8.65
C GLY A 99 14.10 20.64 9.35
N ARG A 100 13.17 20.07 8.57
CA ARG A 100 12.08 19.20 9.06
C ARG A 100 12.35 17.73 8.77
N GLU A 101 13.49 17.22 9.22
CA GLU A 101 13.87 15.81 9.09
C GLU A 101 12.88 14.87 9.79
N ASP A 102 12.22 15.35 10.85
CA ASP A 102 11.15 14.64 11.56
C ASP A 102 9.97 14.30 10.63
N TRP A 103 9.55 15.28 9.81
CA TRP A 103 8.50 15.09 8.81
C TRP A 103 8.99 14.28 7.61
N LEU A 104 10.27 14.41 7.23
CA LEU A 104 10.84 13.60 6.16
C LEU A 104 10.77 12.10 6.50
N GLN A 105 11.16 11.72 7.71
CA GLN A 105 11.06 10.33 8.19
C GLN A 105 9.61 9.83 8.21
N ARG A 106 8.66 10.69 8.59
CA ARG A 106 7.22 10.35 8.53
C ARG A 106 6.75 10.19 7.09
N LEU A 107 7.21 11.03 6.17
CA LEU A 107 6.88 10.95 4.75
C LEU A 107 7.41 9.67 4.11
N GLU A 108 8.62 9.23 4.47
CA GLU A 108 9.18 7.96 4.00
C GLU A 108 8.32 6.76 4.43
N LYS A 109 7.79 6.76 5.65
CA LYS A 109 6.82 5.75 6.11
C LYS A 109 5.54 5.78 5.26
N VAL A 110 5.02 6.97 4.96
CA VAL A 110 3.81 7.16 4.14
C VAL A 110 4.05 6.68 2.72
N GLU A 111 5.15 7.08 2.09
CA GLU A 111 5.56 6.66 0.75
C GLU A 111 5.67 5.14 0.67
N LEU A 112 6.28 4.51 1.68
CA LEU A 112 6.45 3.07 1.66
C LEU A 112 5.13 2.31 1.81
N ARG A 113 4.19 2.82 2.62
CA ARG A 113 2.82 2.29 2.70
C ARG A 113 2.10 2.41 1.36
N MET A 114 2.27 3.52 0.65
CA MET A 114 1.73 3.68 -0.70
C MET A 114 2.43 2.78 -1.72
N PHE A 115 3.75 2.58 -1.61
CA PHE A 115 4.50 1.64 -2.45
C PHE A 115 3.94 0.20 -2.33
N ILE A 116 3.70 -0.27 -1.11
CA ILE A 116 3.08 -1.59 -0.91
C ILE A 116 1.65 -1.61 -1.47
N GLY A 117 0.88 -0.54 -1.29
CA GLY A 117 -0.45 -0.41 -1.90
C GLY A 117 -0.41 -0.47 -3.44
N ASN A 118 0.60 0.14 -4.07
CA ASN A 118 0.80 0.07 -5.52
C ASN A 118 1.13 -1.36 -5.97
N ILE A 119 1.93 -2.12 -5.21
CA ILE A 119 2.17 -3.55 -5.50
C ILE A 119 0.86 -4.34 -5.52
N VAL A 120 -0.04 -4.08 -4.56
CA VAL A 120 -1.37 -4.73 -4.53
C VAL A 120 -2.19 -4.35 -5.76
N GLU A 121 -2.23 -3.06 -6.09
CA GLU A 121 -2.97 -2.56 -7.25
C GLU A 121 -2.47 -3.17 -8.57
N ASP A 122 -1.17 -3.10 -8.81
CA ASP A 122 -0.54 -3.57 -10.04
C ASP A 122 -0.73 -5.10 -10.20
N TYR A 123 -0.64 -5.86 -9.11
CA TYR A 123 -0.91 -7.30 -9.13
C TYR A 123 -2.37 -7.61 -9.49
N VAL A 124 -3.34 -6.92 -8.89
CA VAL A 124 -4.77 -7.16 -9.16
C VAL A 124 -5.12 -6.79 -10.60
N LYS A 125 -4.57 -5.68 -11.11
CA LYS A 125 -4.70 -5.26 -12.51
C LYS A 125 -4.11 -6.29 -13.47
N LEU A 126 -2.89 -6.78 -13.23
CA LEU A 126 -2.25 -7.79 -14.07
C LEU A 126 -3.10 -9.06 -14.20
N LYS A 127 -3.69 -9.53 -13.09
CA LYS A 127 -4.57 -10.71 -13.07
C LYS A 127 -5.86 -10.52 -13.89
N ALA A 128 -6.27 -9.28 -14.14
CA ALA A 128 -7.45 -8.99 -14.94
C ALA A 128 -7.17 -9.01 -16.44
N PHE A 129 -6.08 -8.36 -16.86
CA PHE A 129 -5.63 -8.39 -18.25
C PHE A 129 -5.41 -9.83 -18.74
N ALA A 130 -4.82 -10.68 -17.89
CA ALA A 130 -4.64 -12.11 -18.19
C ALA A 130 -5.96 -12.89 -18.42
N ARG A 131 -7.12 -12.37 -18.00
CA ARG A 131 -8.44 -13.01 -18.23
C ARG A 131 -9.15 -12.50 -19.48
N GLN A 132 -8.90 -11.27 -19.91
CA GLN A 132 -9.56 -10.69 -21.08
C GLN A 132 -8.91 -11.16 -22.39
N ASP A 133 -7.60 -11.38 -22.41
CA ASP A 133 -6.88 -11.62 -23.67
C ASP A 133 -6.71 -13.11 -24.05
N GLY A 134 -7.18 -14.08 -23.25
CA GLY A 134 -7.16 -15.51 -23.62
C GLY A 134 -5.78 -16.13 -23.92
N GLY A 135 -4.70 -15.39 -23.71
CA GLY A 135 -3.32 -15.76 -24.01
C GLY A 135 -2.37 -14.82 -23.30
N ALA A 136 -1.10 -15.22 -23.17
CA ALA A 136 -0.05 -14.46 -22.52
C ALA A 136 0.16 -13.09 -23.21
N SER A 137 -0.59 -12.09 -22.77
CA SER A 137 -0.51 -10.72 -23.28
C SER A 137 0.85 -10.12 -22.91
N ASP A 138 1.40 -9.31 -23.82
CA ASP A 138 2.67 -8.56 -23.71
C ASP A 138 2.79 -7.70 -22.42
N ALA A 139 1.72 -7.59 -21.62
CA ALA A 139 1.71 -7.04 -20.27
C ALA A 139 2.76 -7.67 -19.32
N ALA A 140 3.19 -8.91 -19.57
CA ALA A 140 4.28 -9.54 -18.82
C ALA A 140 5.63 -8.80 -18.96
N CYS A 141 5.83 -8.07 -20.06
CA CYS A 141 7.10 -7.38 -20.37
C CYS A 141 7.27 -6.04 -19.61
N CYS A 142 6.17 -5.44 -19.13
CA CYS A 142 6.16 -4.16 -18.40
C CYS A 142 5.80 -4.30 -16.90
N CYS A 143 5.70 -5.53 -16.40
CA CYS A 143 5.34 -5.82 -15.02
C CYS A 143 6.45 -5.37 -14.06
N ASP A 144 6.10 -4.63 -12.99
CA ASP A 144 7.02 -4.31 -11.90
C ASP A 144 7.68 -5.58 -11.38
N ILE A 145 9.00 -5.53 -11.16
CA ILE A 145 9.79 -6.72 -10.82
C ILE A 145 9.31 -7.42 -9.54
N VAL A 146 8.74 -6.66 -8.60
CA VAL A 146 8.16 -7.20 -7.37
C VAL A 146 6.89 -7.98 -7.71
N VAL A 147 6.00 -7.40 -8.52
CA VAL A 147 4.75 -8.07 -8.95
C VAL A 147 5.06 -9.35 -9.71
N ALA A 148 6.06 -9.35 -10.60
CA ALA A 148 6.51 -10.55 -11.30
C ALA A 148 6.93 -11.66 -10.33
N LEU A 149 7.76 -11.33 -9.33
CA LEU A 149 8.16 -12.28 -8.28
C LEU A 149 6.95 -12.83 -7.51
N LEU A 150 5.95 -12.00 -7.17
CA LEU A 150 4.75 -12.44 -6.46
C LEU A 150 3.91 -13.41 -7.31
N VAL A 151 3.80 -13.18 -8.62
CA VAL A 151 3.11 -14.08 -9.55
C VAL A 151 3.84 -15.43 -9.65
N GLU A 152 5.15 -15.41 -9.86
CA GLU A 152 5.99 -16.62 -9.92
C GLU A 152 5.89 -17.41 -8.61
N THR A 153 6.04 -16.74 -7.47
CA THR A 153 5.95 -17.33 -6.13
C THR A 153 4.59 -17.99 -5.89
N LYS A 154 3.51 -17.31 -6.27
CA LYS A 154 2.16 -17.85 -6.16
C LYS A 154 1.96 -19.09 -7.02
N THR A 155 2.51 -19.07 -8.23
CA THR A 155 2.37 -20.17 -9.18
C THR A 155 3.06 -21.43 -8.66
N ARG A 156 4.27 -21.27 -8.11
CA ARG A 156 5.04 -22.38 -7.50
C ARG A 156 4.40 -22.95 -6.24
N ASN A 157 3.79 -22.11 -5.42
CA ASN A 157 3.19 -22.50 -4.12
C ASN A 157 1.66 -22.51 -4.14
N LYS A 158 1.06 -22.75 -5.31
CA LYS A 158 -0.38 -22.55 -5.54
C LYS A 158 -1.25 -23.24 -4.49
N CYS A 159 -1.02 -24.53 -4.23
CA CYS A 159 -1.83 -25.32 -3.30
C CYS A 159 -1.80 -24.76 -1.87
N LEU A 160 -0.62 -24.45 -1.33
CA LEU A 160 -0.47 -23.90 0.02
C LEU A 160 -1.13 -22.53 0.14
N ILE A 161 -0.96 -21.68 -0.88
CA ILE A 161 -1.54 -20.33 -0.88
C ILE A 161 -3.07 -20.41 -0.98
N GLU A 162 -3.62 -21.26 -1.83
CA GLU A 162 -5.06 -21.46 -1.95
C GLU A 162 -5.65 -22.02 -0.64
N GLU A 163 -4.94 -22.91 0.04
CA GLU A 163 -5.32 -23.43 1.36
C GLU A 163 -5.36 -22.30 2.41
N ILE A 164 -4.31 -21.48 2.52
CA ILE A 164 -4.25 -20.34 3.46
C ILE A 164 -5.37 -19.34 3.16
N LEU A 165 -5.58 -18.99 1.89
CA LEU A 165 -6.63 -18.07 1.47
C LEU A 165 -8.02 -18.64 1.79
N GLY A 166 -8.25 -19.93 1.56
CA GLY A 166 -9.51 -20.59 1.89
C GLY A 166 -9.84 -20.51 3.38
N HIS A 167 -8.87 -20.76 4.25
CA HIS A 167 -9.05 -20.60 5.69
C HIS A 167 -9.34 -19.16 6.09
N LEU A 168 -8.62 -18.18 5.53
CA LEU A 168 -8.88 -16.75 5.81
C LEU A 168 -10.27 -16.31 5.32
N SER A 169 -10.74 -16.82 4.18
CA SER A 169 -12.09 -16.56 3.68
C SER A 169 -13.18 -17.24 4.50
N ALA A 170 -12.92 -18.43 5.06
CA ALA A 170 -13.86 -19.11 5.96
C ALA A 170 -14.07 -18.32 7.26
N VAL A 171 -13.04 -17.65 7.77
CA VAL A 171 -13.14 -16.73 8.93
C VAL A 171 -14.04 -15.52 8.62
N ASP A 172 -14.16 -15.11 7.36
CA ASP A 172 -15.02 -14.01 6.90
C ASP A 172 -16.50 -14.41 6.72
N GLY A 173 -16.77 -15.71 6.53
CA GLY A 173 -18.10 -16.24 6.16
C GLY A 173 -18.90 -16.86 7.31
N ALA A 174 -18.48 -16.69 8.57
CA ALA A 174 -19.09 -17.34 9.73
C ALA A 174 -20.34 -16.62 10.29
N ASP A 175 -20.71 -15.44 9.79
CA ASP A 175 -21.99 -14.79 10.11
C ASP A 175 -22.22 -13.64 9.11
N ASP A 176 -23.44 -13.47 8.61
CA ASP A 176 -23.84 -12.45 7.62
C ASP A 176 -23.75 -10.99 8.13
N GLY A 177 -23.05 -10.76 9.24
CA GLY A 177 -22.84 -9.46 9.88
C GLY A 177 -21.47 -9.27 10.52
N ILE A 178 -20.48 -10.14 10.27
CA ILE A 178 -19.14 -10.01 10.87
C ILE A 178 -18.32 -8.89 10.19
N ASP A 179 -17.91 -7.92 11.02
CA ASP A 179 -17.09 -6.75 10.69
C ASP A 179 -15.79 -7.12 9.97
N SER A 180 -15.41 -6.33 8.94
CA SER A 180 -14.13 -6.47 8.21
C SER A 180 -12.91 -6.41 9.11
N ASP A 181 -13.07 -5.90 10.34
CA ASP A 181 -12.04 -5.82 11.36
C ASP A 181 -11.54 -7.19 11.85
N ILE A 182 -12.31 -8.28 11.69
CA ILE A 182 -11.89 -9.62 12.12
C ILE A 182 -10.85 -10.22 11.16
N VAL A 183 -11.08 -10.21 9.85
CA VAL A 183 -10.13 -10.73 8.86
C VAL A 183 -8.83 -9.92 8.88
N ASP A 184 -8.95 -8.59 8.95
CA ASP A 184 -7.83 -7.67 9.12
C ASP A 184 -7.05 -7.95 10.39
N GLY A 185 -7.74 -8.15 11.52
CA GLY A 185 -7.13 -8.46 12.81
C GLY A 185 -6.40 -9.81 12.82
N VAL A 186 -7.00 -10.86 12.26
CA VAL A 186 -6.39 -12.19 12.16
C VAL A 186 -5.17 -12.15 11.24
N PHE A 187 -5.29 -11.53 10.06
CA PHE A 187 -4.19 -11.45 9.12
C PHE A 187 -3.04 -10.57 9.64
N LEU A 188 -3.35 -9.48 10.34
CA LEU A 188 -2.34 -8.66 11.02
C LEU A 188 -1.57 -9.46 12.08
N ARG A 189 -2.25 -10.30 12.87
CA ARG A 189 -1.60 -11.16 13.87
C ARG A 189 -0.66 -12.17 13.21
N ILE A 190 -1.08 -12.78 12.10
CA ILE A 190 -0.25 -13.70 11.33
C ILE A 190 0.98 -12.99 10.78
N CYS A 191 0.80 -11.83 10.14
CA CYS A 191 1.91 -11.00 9.66
C CYS A 191 2.88 -10.68 10.80
N ASN A 192 2.38 -10.19 11.95
CA ASN A 192 3.23 -9.84 13.08
C ASN A 192 4.02 -11.05 13.58
N LYS A 193 3.40 -12.22 13.68
CA LYS A 193 4.08 -13.45 14.11
C LYS A 193 5.13 -13.92 13.10
N ILE A 194 4.84 -13.83 11.81
CA ILE A 194 5.83 -14.16 10.77
C ILE A 194 6.97 -13.17 10.74
N MET A 195 6.70 -11.86 10.73
CA MET A 195 7.74 -10.84 10.67
C MET A 195 8.63 -10.86 11.94
N SER A 196 8.10 -11.32 13.08
CA SER A 196 8.87 -11.48 14.32
C SER A 196 9.66 -12.78 14.40
N SER A 197 9.14 -13.90 13.88
CA SER A 197 9.78 -15.22 13.91
C SER A 197 10.72 -15.48 12.74
N HIS A 198 10.37 -14.99 11.56
CA HIS A 198 11.09 -15.13 10.29
C HIS A 198 11.43 -13.73 9.79
N ARG A 199 12.44 -13.10 10.42
CA ARG A 199 12.97 -11.79 10.02
C ARG A 199 13.73 -11.89 8.70
N SER A 200 13.04 -12.25 7.63
CA SER A 200 13.61 -12.43 6.30
C SER A 200 12.74 -11.75 5.24
N TRP A 201 13.37 -11.38 4.14
CA TRP A 201 12.65 -10.87 2.97
C TRP A 201 11.69 -11.91 2.38
N PHE A 202 11.95 -13.21 2.59
CA PHE A 202 11.02 -14.29 2.24
C PHE A 202 9.73 -14.23 3.08
N GLY A 203 9.83 -13.90 4.37
CA GLY A 203 8.70 -13.58 5.25
C GLY A 203 7.81 -12.49 4.66
N LEU A 204 8.43 -11.39 4.25
CA LEU A 204 7.73 -10.27 3.60
C LEU A 204 7.06 -10.70 2.29
N VAL A 205 7.76 -11.43 1.42
CA VAL A 205 7.20 -11.92 0.15
C VAL A 205 5.99 -12.82 0.39
N ALA A 206 6.07 -13.76 1.34
CA ALA A 206 4.93 -14.60 1.71
C ALA A 206 3.72 -13.77 2.15
N CYS A 207 3.93 -12.76 3.01
CA CYS A 207 2.86 -11.85 3.45
C CYS A 207 2.23 -11.13 2.26
N LEU A 208 3.04 -10.57 1.37
CA LEU A 208 2.57 -9.87 0.17
C LEU A 208 1.79 -10.79 -0.76
N VAL A 209 2.24 -12.02 -0.98
CA VAL A 209 1.53 -13.01 -1.83
C VAL A 209 0.13 -13.33 -1.29
N ILE A 210 -0.02 -13.45 0.03
CA ILE A 210 -1.33 -13.67 0.64
C ILE A 210 -2.21 -12.40 0.53
N ILE A 211 -1.67 -11.20 0.78
CA ILE A 211 -2.40 -9.93 0.63
C ILE A 211 -2.95 -9.78 -0.78
N VAL A 212 -2.10 -9.90 -1.80
CA VAL A 212 -2.54 -9.76 -3.19
C VAL A 212 -3.48 -10.89 -3.61
N GLY A 213 -3.35 -12.06 -2.98
CA GLY A 213 -4.29 -13.18 -3.06
C GLY A 213 -5.69 -12.81 -2.59
N LEU A 214 -5.81 -12.21 -1.39
CA LEU A 214 -7.07 -11.77 -0.79
C LEU A 214 -7.75 -10.70 -1.64
N TYR A 215 -7.05 -9.61 -1.96
CA TYR A 215 -7.62 -8.53 -2.79
C TYR A 215 -8.02 -9.02 -4.20
N GLY A 216 -7.22 -9.94 -4.78
CA GLY A 216 -7.53 -10.57 -6.06
C GLY A 216 -8.67 -11.60 -6.01
N SER A 217 -9.11 -12.02 -4.82
CA SER A 217 -10.30 -12.85 -4.59
C SER A 217 -11.53 -11.99 -4.33
N TYR A 218 -11.43 -10.91 -3.53
CA TYR A 218 -12.55 -9.98 -3.32
C TYR A 218 -13.04 -9.30 -4.61
N SER A 219 -12.13 -8.98 -5.54
CA SER A 219 -12.53 -8.53 -6.89
C SER A 219 -13.42 -9.55 -7.64
N ARG A 220 -13.26 -10.86 -7.39
CA ARG A 220 -14.14 -11.88 -7.96
C ARG A 220 -15.51 -11.91 -7.28
N TYR A 221 -15.55 -11.79 -5.96
CA TYR A 221 -16.79 -11.88 -5.18
C TYR A 221 -17.72 -10.68 -5.38
N LEU A 222 -17.15 -9.47 -5.49
CA LEU A 222 -17.93 -8.23 -5.69
C LEU A 222 -18.36 -8.01 -7.14
N GLY A 223 -18.22 -9.02 -8.01
CA GLY A 223 -18.58 -8.96 -9.43
C GLY A 223 -17.92 -7.79 -10.17
N THR A 224 -16.87 -7.18 -9.61
CA THR A 224 -16.31 -5.94 -10.10
C THR A 224 -15.29 -6.28 -11.18
N PRO A 225 -15.57 -6.01 -12.46
CA PRO A 225 -14.54 -6.11 -13.48
C PRO A 225 -13.44 -5.15 -13.07
N VAL A 226 -12.19 -5.61 -13.12
CA VAL A 226 -11.04 -4.81 -12.70
C VAL A 226 -10.87 -3.56 -13.57
N ASP A 227 -11.43 -3.54 -14.79
CA ASP A 227 -11.59 -2.35 -15.64
C ASP A 227 -12.40 -1.21 -15.00
N VAL A 228 -13.17 -1.49 -13.95
CA VAL A 228 -14.00 -0.50 -13.26
C VAL A 228 -13.36 -0.02 -11.95
N ALA A 229 -12.24 -0.59 -11.49
CA ALA A 229 -11.52 -0.06 -10.34
C ALA A 229 -10.64 1.11 -10.81
N LEU A 230 -10.99 2.33 -10.40
CA LEU A 230 -10.23 3.54 -10.73
C LEU A 230 -8.79 3.43 -10.18
N ASP A 231 -7.83 4.00 -10.91
CA ASP A 231 -6.43 4.09 -10.47
C ASP A 231 -6.33 4.63 -9.04
N GLY A 232 -5.50 3.99 -8.21
CA GLY A 232 -5.32 4.32 -6.80
C GLY A 232 -6.35 3.70 -5.85
N TYR A 233 -7.34 2.94 -6.34
CA TYR A 233 -8.35 2.32 -5.49
C TYR A 233 -7.77 1.34 -4.47
N TYR A 234 -6.92 0.41 -4.91
CA TYR A 234 -6.32 -0.59 -4.00
C TYR A 234 -5.22 0.03 -3.13
N VAL A 235 -4.55 1.08 -3.65
CA VAL A 235 -3.65 1.90 -2.84
C VAL A 235 -4.41 2.56 -1.69
N CYS A 236 -5.55 3.18 -1.97
CA CYS A 236 -6.41 3.80 -0.96
C CYS A 236 -6.92 2.80 0.07
N ALA A 237 -7.35 1.61 -0.36
CA ALA A 237 -7.88 0.58 0.52
C ALA A 237 -6.78 0.03 1.46
N PHE A 238 -5.62 -0.36 0.91
CA PHE A 238 -4.62 -1.08 1.70
C PHE A 238 -3.70 -0.18 2.52
N SER A 239 -3.27 0.95 1.95
CA SER A 239 -2.23 1.78 2.57
C SER A 239 -2.63 2.34 3.94
N GLY A 240 -3.93 2.46 4.23
CA GLY A 240 -4.46 2.91 5.53
C GLY A 240 -4.42 1.86 6.65
N THR A 241 -4.21 0.58 6.32
CA THR A 241 -4.30 -0.54 7.27
C THR A 241 -3.11 -0.61 8.24
N LYS A 242 -3.33 -1.22 9.42
CA LYS A 242 -2.25 -1.57 10.36
C LYS A 242 -1.27 -2.58 9.77
N THR A 243 -1.75 -3.46 8.88
CA THR A 243 -0.89 -4.41 8.17
C THR A 243 0.08 -3.68 7.25
N SER A 244 -0.40 -2.71 6.47
CA SER A 244 0.47 -1.86 5.64
C SER A 244 1.50 -1.11 6.49
N GLN A 245 1.10 -0.60 7.66
CA GLN A 245 2.02 0.04 8.61
C GLN A 245 3.11 -0.93 9.10
N LEU A 246 2.73 -2.11 9.59
CA LEU A 246 3.67 -3.13 10.08
C LEU A 246 4.70 -3.51 9.01
N LEU A 247 4.25 -3.76 7.78
CA LEU A 247 5.13 -4.14 6.67
C LEU A 247 6.07 -2.99 6.28
N ALA A 248 5.57 -1.75 6.25
CA ALA A 248 6.40 -0.58 5.94
C ALA A 248 7.47 -0.34 7.01
N GLU A 249 7.11 -0.43 8.30
CA GLU A 249 8.05 -0.29 9.40
C GLU A 249 9.14 -1.36 9.32
N TRP A 250 8.77 -2.63 9.09
CA TRP A 250 9.74 -3.70 8.94
C TRP A 250 10.67 -3.49 7.75
N ILE A 251 10.17 -3.08 6.58
CA ILE A 251 11.01 -2.80 5.41
C ILE A 251 12.01 -1.67 5.72
N LEU A 252 11.58 -0.59 6.39
CA LEU A 252 12.47 0.51 6.77
C LEU A 252 13.58 0.05 7.71
N GLU A 253 13.24 -0.70 8.75
CA GLU A 253 14.20 -1.24 9.72
C GLU A 253 15.23 -2.18 9.07
N ASN A 254 14.89 -2.78 7.92
CA ASN A 254 15.75 -3.72 7.20
C ASN A 254 16.43 -3.11 5.96
N GLY A 255 16.61 -1.78 5.93
CA GLY A 255 17.38 -1.10 4.87
C GLY A 255 16.54 -0.57 3.71
N GLY A 256 15.22 -0.48 3.89
CA GLY A 256 14.31 0.26 3.03
C GLY A 256 14.01 -0.38 1.67
N ARG A 257 13.30 0.40 0.84
CA ARG A 257 12.81 -0.01 -0.48
C ARG A 257 13.93 -0.49 -1.41
N GLU A 258 15.09 0.17 -1.39
CA GLU A 258 16.20 -0.18 -2.27
C GLU A 258 16.76 -1.57 -1.97
N THR A 259 16.92 -1.90 -0.68
CA THR A 259 17.39 -3.22 -0.23
C THR A 259 16.39 -4.30 -0.60
N PHE A 260 15.09 -4.04 -0.41
CA PHE A 260 14.05 -4.95 -0.87
C PHE A 260 14.11 -5.19 -2.38
N GLN A 261 14.23 -4.14 -3.19
CA GLN A 261 14.32 -4.28 -4.65
C GLN A 261 15.58 -5.01 -5.09
N LYS A 262 16.71 -4.84 -4.38
CA LYS A 262 17.94 -5.63 -4.62
C LYS A 262 17.68 -7.11 -4.33
N PHE A 263 17.05 -7.44 -3.21
CA PHE A 263 16.65 -8.81 -2.89
C PHE A 263 15.77 -9.41 -3.99
N VAL A 264 14.72 -8.70 -4.43
CA VAL A 264 13.82 -9.17 -5.50
C VAL A 264 14.58 -9.44 -6.81
N ARG A 265 15.53 -8.57 -7.19
CA ARG A 265 16.37 -8.77 -8.38
C ARG A 265 17.25 -10.02 -8.27
N LEU A 266 17.78 -10.31 -7.08
CA LEU A 266 18.59 -11.51 -6.83
C LEU A 266 17.75 -12.77 -6.94
N GLN A 267 16.59 -12.78 -6.28
CA GLN A 267 15.68 -13.94 -6.29
C GLN A 267 15.16 -14.30 -7.68
N ARG A 268 14.99 -13.31 -8.58
CA ARG A 268 14.62 -13.62 -9.97
C ARG A 268 15.76 -14.23 -10.80
N ARG A 269 17.03 -14.01 -10.41
CA ARG A 269 18.20 -14.60 -11.09
C ARG A 269 18.47 -16.02 -10.60
N GLU A 270 18.30 -16.22 -9.30
CA GLU A 270 18.47 -17.51 -8.63
C GLU A 270 17.13 -18.27 -8.66
N LEU A 271 16.81 -18.90 -9.79
CA LEU A 271 15.53 -19.58 -10.00
C LEU A 271 15.22 -20.72 -8.99
N ASP A 272 16.15 -21.12 -8.12
CA ASP A 272 16.12 -22.31 -7.27
C ASP A 272 15.79 -22.08 -5.78
N SER A 273 15.61 -20.85 -5.29
CA SER A 273 15.37 -20.54 -3.87
C SER A 273 13.93 -20.81 -3.37
N GLY A 274 13.14 -21.59 -4.10
CA GLY A 274 11.73 -21.83 -3.79
C GLY A 274 11.47 -22.50 -2.43
N SER A 275 12.49 -23.10 -1.80
CA SER A 275 12.41 -23.78 -0.50
C SER A 275 12.00 -22.83 0.62
N ASP A 276 12.61 -21.64 0.69
CA ASP A 276 12.54 -20.79 1.87
C ASP A 276 11.16 -20.12 1.99
N ILE A 277 10.53 -19.79 0.85
CA ILE A 277 9.17 -19.25 0.85
C ILE A 277 8.16 -20.35 1.19
N SER A 278 8.36 -21.58 0.72
CA SER A 278 7.46 -22.70 1.01
C SER A 278 7.43 -23.04 2.49
N GLU A 279 8.58 -22.96 3.16
CA GLU A 279 8.70 -23.14 4.61
C GLU A 279 7.93 -22.05 5.37
N VAL A 280 8.13 -20.78 5.00
CA VAL A 280 7.39 -19.65 5.60
C VAL A 280 5.88 -19.81 5.40
N LEU A 281 5.43 -20.20 4.21
CA LEU A 281 4.01 -20.42 3.92
C LEU A 281 3.44 -21.58 4.75
N SER A 282 4.20 -22.65 4.94
CA SER A 282 3.80 -23.78 5.80
C SER A 282 3.65 -23.34 7.25
N GLU A 283 4.54 -22.49 7.75
CA GLU A 283 4.43 -21.90 9.08
C GLU A 283 3.23 -20.97 9.20
N MET A 284 2.97 -20.13 8.19
CA MET A 284 1.75 -19.30 8.13
C MET A 284 0.49 -20.14 8.26
N ARG A 285 0.40 -21.23 7.50
CA ARG A 285 -0.73 -22.17 7.58
C ARG A 285 -0.87 -22.75 8.99
N ARG A 286 0.24 -23.20 9.60
CA ARG A 286 0.24 -23.76 10.96
C ARG A 286 -0.23 -22.73 11.99
N ILE A 287 0.20 -21.48 11.87
CA ILE A 287 -0.25 -20.39 12.75
C ILE A 287 -1.75 -20.17 12.58
N LEU A 288 -2.23 -20.10 11.34
CA LEU A 288 -3.64 -19.87 11.03
C LEU A 288 -4.54 -20.98 11.59
N GLN A 289 -4.15 -22.25 11.44
CA GLN A 289 -4.87 -23.39 12.02
C GLN A 289 -4.99 -23.28 13.55
N ASN A 290 -3.94 -22.82 14.23
CA ASN A 290 -3.98 -22.60 15.68
C ASN A 290 -4.81 -21.37 16.10
N CYS A 291 -5.00 -20.40 15.20
CA CYS A 291 -5.82 -19.22 15.48
C CYS A 291 -7.33 -19.45 15.26
N VAL A 292 -7.70 -20.42 14.41
CA VAL A 292 -9.10 -20.74 14.07
C VAL A 292 -9.65 -21.90 14.92
N ALA A 293 -8.81 -22.62 15.66
CA ALA A 293 -9.21 -23.74 16.53
C ALA A 293 -9.79 -23.33 17.91
N ILE A 294 -10.38 -22.13 18.02
CA ILE A 294 -11.08 -21.61 19.23
C ILE A 294 -12.49 -21.25 18.82
#